data_AF-A0A1A9WKA2-F1
#
_entry.id   AF-A0A1A9WKA2-F1
#
_cell.length_a   1.000
_cell.length_b   1.000
_cell.length_c   1.000
_cell.angle_alpha   90.00
_cell.angle_beta   90.00
_cell.angle_gamma   90.00
#
_symmetry.space_group_name_H-M   'P 1'
#
loop_
_entity.id
_entity.type
_entity.pdbx_description
1 polymer ?
#
loop_
_entity_poly.entity_id
_entity_poly.type
_entity_poly.pdbx_seq_one_letter_code
_entity_poly.pdbx_strand_id
1 'polypeptide(L)'
;MIRNMKTRHDNVTVIKTPLFPKDLFTKEQLENGAVVCHILGVIYMFVALAIVCDEFFVPSLDVIIEKLGITDDVAGATFMAAGGSAPELFTSVIGVFVSFDDVGIGTIVGSAVFNILFVIGMCALFSRTILSLTWWPLFRDCSFYSLSLMVLIYFFRDNLIYWWEALILFCVYIAYVTFMKWNVEVESCVKKLISKNKVTRVRSTDQLMPASYVHITTKQRYHHDAHKN
;
A
#
# COMPACT_ATOMS: atom_id res chain seq x y z
N MET A 1 16.00 -10.77 -43.66
CA MET A 1 15.85 -9.85 -44.80
C MET A 1 15.31 -8.56 -44.21
N ILE A 2 16.15 -7.65 -43.71
CA ILE A 2 16.68 -6.49 -44.46
C ILE A 2 18.14 -6.24 -44.07
N ARG A 3 18.88 -5.81 -45.07
CA ARG A 3 20.33 -5.80 -45.24
C ARG A 3 20.87 -4.40 -44.95
N ASN A 4 22.08 -4.34 -44.37
CA ASN A 4 23.05 -3.25 -44.40
C ASN A 4 22.64 -1.91 -45.06
N MET A 5 22.55 -0.85 -44.24
CA MET A 5 22.96 0.50 -44.64
C MET A 5 23.86 1.09 -43.56
N LYS A 6 25.16 0.89 -43.75
CA LYS A 6 26.20 1.74 -43.17
C LYS A 6 26.28 2.98 -44.06
N THR A 7 25.72 4.12 -43.63
CA THR A 7 26.15 5.45 -44.10
C THR A 7 25.64 6.55 -43.17
N ARG A 8 26.58 7.45 -42.83
CA ARG A 8 26.44 8.79 -42.23
C ARG A 8 26.22 8.89 -40.70
N HIS A 9 27.34 9.15 -40.01
CA HIS A 9 27.36 9.94 -38.79
C HIS A 9 26.96 11.38 -39.13
N ASP A 10 25.67 11.67 -39.15
CA ASP A 10 25.20 13.03 -38.97
C ASP A 10 25.02 13.21 -37.46
N ASN A 11 25.94 13.96 -36.84
CA ASN A 11 25.83 14.40 -35.44
C ASN A 11 24.71 15.45 -35.32
N VAL A 12 23.48 15.05 -35.64
CA VAL A 12 22.30 15.79 -35.21
C VAL A 12 22.11 15.41 -33.76
N THR A 13 22.60 16.25 -32.86
CA THR A 13 22.06 16.31 -31.49
C THR A 13 20.58 16.65 -31.65
N VAL A 14 19.74 15.61 -31.78
CA VAL A 14 18.30 15.75 -31.68
C VAL A 14 18.06 16.17 -30.25
N ILE A 15 18.03 17.48 -30.02
CA ILE A 15 17.51 18.06 -28.79
C ILE A 15 16.05 17.65 -28.78
N LYS A 16 15.75 16.54 -28.10
CA LYS A 16 14.39 16.12 -27.82
C LYS A 16 13.84 17.13 -26.83
N THR A 17 13.32 18.25 -27.35
CA THR A 17 12.60 19.22 -26.52
C THR A 17 11.38 18.49 -25.97
N PRO A 18 11.25 18.36 -24.64
CA PRO A 18 10.07 17.71 -24.09
C PRO A 18 8.85 18.52 -24.55
N LEU A 19 7.85 17.80 -25.07
CA LEU A 19 6.65 18.39 -25.68
C LEU A 19 5.67 18.86 -24.61
N PHE A 20 6.16 19.66 -23.66
CA PHE A 20 5.29 20.31 -22.69
C PHE A 20 4.56 21.48 -23.35
N PRO A 21 3.28 21.72 -23.02
CA PRO A 21 2.57 22.90 -23.48
C PRO A 21 3.33 24.16 -23.06
N LYS A 22 3.29 25.20 -23.90
CA LYS A 22 3.93 26.49 -23.58
C LYS A 22 3.27 27.07 -22.33
N ASP A 23 4.08 27.53 -21.38
CA ASP A 23 3.60 28.19 -20.18
C ASP A 23 2.67 29.36 -20.53
N LEU A 24 1.62 29.54 -19.71
CA LEU A 24 0.62 30.59 -19.92
C LEU A 24 1.21 32.00 -19.72
N PHE A 25 2.33 32.11 -18.99
CA PHE A 25 3.01 33.36 -18.67
C PHE A 25 4.46 33.36 -19.19
N THR A 26 4.89 34.52 -19.70
CA THR A 26 6.28 34.73 -20.14
C THR A 26 7.20 34.91 -18.94
N LYS A 27 8.50 34.59 -19.04
CA LYS A 27 9.48 34.73 -17.95
C LYS A 27 9.49 36.13 -17.31
N GLU A 28 9.32 37.17 -18.12
CA GLU A 28 9.25 38.57 -17.66
C GLU A 28 7.97 38.85 -16.83
N GLN A 29 6.86 38.16 -17.09
CA GLN A 29 5.63 38.25 -16.29
C GLN A 29 5.75 37.49 -14.97
N LEU A 30 6.47 36.36 -14.97
CA LEU A 30 6.77 35.61 -13.74
C LEU A 30 7.63 36.44 -12.79
N GLU A 31 8.68 37.10 -13.29
CA GLU A 31 9.54 38.01 -12.50
C GLU A 31 8.78 39.23 -11.97
N ASN A 32 7.76 39.69 -12.69
CA ASN A 32 6.88 40.80 -12.27
C ASN A 32 5.69 40.36 -11.38
N GLY A 33 5.70 39.13 -10.86
CA GLY A 33 4.74 38.66 -9.84
C GLY A 33 3.68 37.66 -10.31
N ALA A 34 3.67 37.25 -11.58
CA ALA A 34 2.73 36.22 -12.07
C ALA A 34 2.96 34.83 -11.45
N VAL A 35 4.08 34.62 -10.74
CA VAL A 35 4.31 33.43 -9.91
C VAL A 35 3.23 33.26 -8.84
N VAL A 36 2.69 34.36 -8.30
CA VAL A 36 1.61 34.32 -7.31
C VAL A 36 0.35 33.66 -7.89
N CYS A 37 0.01 33.96 -9.15
CA CYS A 37 -1.13 33.34 -9.83
C CYS A 37 -0.94 31.83 -10.01
N HIS A 38 0.28 31.37 -10.31
CA HIS A 38 0.59 29.94 -10.36
C HIS A 38 0.45 29.26 -9.00
N ILE A 39 0.97 29.87 -7.94
CA ILE A 39 0.87 29.32 -6.58
C ILE A 39 -0.60 29.21 -6.17
N LEU A 40 -1.41 30.26 -6.42
CA LEU A 40 -2.85 30.23 -6.16
C LEU A 40 -3.56 29.14 -6.97
N GLY A 41 -3.19 28.96 -8.24
CA GLY A 41 -3.73 27.90 -9.08
C GLY A 41 -3.41 26.50 -8.54
N VAL A 42 -2.18 26.26 -8.10
CA VAL A 42 -1.77 24.97 -7.51
C VAL A 42 -2.49 24.71 -6.19
N ILE A 43 -2.60 25.72 -5.31
CA ILE A 43 -3.33 25.59 -4.05
C ILE A 43 -4.81 25.29 -4.32
N TYR A 44 -5.43 26.01 -5.26
CA TYR A 44 -6.82 25.77 -5.65
C TYR A 44 -7.04 24.34 -6.14
N MET A 45 -6.17 23.84 -7.02
CA MET A 45 -6.25 22.47 -7.55
C MET A 45 -6.04 21.43 -6.45
N PHE A 46 -5.10 21.66 -5.54
CA PHE A 46 -4.84 20.77 -4.41
C PHE A 46 -6.06 20.68 -3.48
N VAL A 47 -6.65 21.82 -3.11
CA VAL A 47 -7.86 21.86 -2.26
C VAL A 47 -9.05 21.23 -2.97
N ALA A 48 -9.24 21.52 -4.26
CA ALA A 48 -10.33 20.93 -5.04
C ALA A 48 -10.21 19.39 -5.09
N LEU A 49 -9.02 18.85 -5.35
CA LEU A 49 -8.78 17.40 -5.34
C LEU A 49 -9.01 16.81 -3.95
N ALA A 50 -8.57 17.47 -2.87
CA ALA A 50 -8.80 17.00 -1.51
C ALA A 50 -10.30 16.88 -1.19
N ILE A 51 -11.09 17.91 -1.54
CA ILE A 51 -12.55 17.92 -1.34
C ILE A 51 -13.23 16.82 -2.18
N VAL A 52 -12.83 16.66 -3.44
CA VAL A 52 -13.39 15.61 -4.31
C VAL A 52 -13.08 14.22 -3.78
N CYS A 53 -11.87 14.00 -3.27
CA CYS A 53 -11.49 12.73 -2.67
C CYS A 53 -12.29 12.42 -1.40
N ASP A 54 -12.45 13.40 -0.51
CA ASP A 54 -13.13 13.20 0.79
C ASP A 54 -14.65 13.11 0.65
N GLU A 55 -15.28 14.05 -0.08
CA GLU A 55 -16.74 14.14 -0.14
C GLU A 55 -17.39 13.27 -1.23
N PHE A 56 -16.65 12.90 -2.29
CA PHE A 56 -17.23 12.14 -3.41
C PHE A 56 -16.59 10.77 -3.58
N PHE A 57 -15.26 10.67 -3.60
CA PHE A 57 -14.58 9.41 -3.88
C PHE A 57 -14.77 8.38 -2.77
N VAL A 58 -14.49 8.72 -1.50
CA VAL A 58 -14.64 7.79 -0.36
C VAL A 58 -16.08 7.29 -0.22
N PRO A 59 -17.13 8.15 -0.19
CA PRO A 59 -18.52 7.68 -0.06
C PRO A 59 -18.98 6.83 -1.25
N SER A 60 -18.50 7.13 -2.46
CA SER A 60 -18.82 6.32 -3.64
C SER A 60 -18.25 4.91 -3.52
N LEU A 61 -17.05 4.77 -2.94
CA LEU A 61 -16.48 3.46 -2.66
C LEU A 61 -17.28 2.71 -1.61
N ASP A 62 -17.71 3.37 -0.53
CA ASP A 62 -18.52 2.74 0.53
C ASP A 62 -19.80 2.11 -0.04
N VAL A 63 -20.50 2.81 -0.94
CA VAL A 63 -21.68 2.27 -1.63
C VAL A 63 -21.33 1.04 -2.48
N ILE A 64 -20.21 1.07 -3.20
CA ILE A 64 -19.77 -0.08 -4.02
C ILE A 64 -19.44 -1.28 -3.14
N ILE A 65 -18.75 -1.06 -2.01
CA ILE A 65 -18.37 -2.09 -1.04
C ILE A 65 -19.62 -2.74 -0.46
N GLU A 66 -20.61 -1.93 -0.05
CA GLU A 66 -21.89 -2.42 0.48
C GLU A 66 -22.64 -3.27 -0.55
N LYS A 67 -22.68 -2.83 -1.82
CA LYS A 67 -23.36 -3.59 -2.90
C LYS A 67 -22.65 -4.87 -3.28
N LEU A 68 -21.32 -4.90 -3.23
CA LEU A 68 -20.52 -6.08 -3.58
C LEU A 68 -20.32 -7.03 -2.40
N GLY A 69 -20.65 -6.63 -1.17
CA GLY A 69 -20.45 -7.44 0.03
C GLY A 69 -18.99 -7.74 0.33
N ILE A 70 -18.10 -6.81 -0.02
CA ILE A 70 -16.64 -6.94 0.15
C ILE A 70 -16.27 -6.44 1.55
N THR A 71 -15.22 -7.01 2.17
CA THR A 71 -14.71 -6.53 3.45
C THR A 71 -13.90 -5.25 3.29
N ASP A 72 -13.94 -4.36 4.29
CA ASP A 72 -13.21 -3.08 4.27
C ASP A 72 -11.70 -3.25 4.00
N ASP A 73 -11.09 -4.31 4.56
CA ASP A 73 -9.68 -4.67 4.33
C ASP A 73 -9.36 -4.99 2.86
N VAL A 74 -10.31 -5.55 2.12
CA VAL A 74 -10.15 -5.86 0.68
C VAL A 74 -10.41 -4.62 -0.15
N ALA A 75 -11.39 -3.81 0.25
CA ALA A 75 -11.74 -2.59 -0.43
C ALA A 75 -10.65 -1.52 -0.35
N GLY A 76 -10.04 -1.36 0.83
CA GLY A 76 -8.89 -0.48 1.04
C GLY A 76 -7.70 -0.87 0.17
N ALA A 77 -7.36 -2.16 0.16
CA ALA A 77 -6.23 -2.69 -0.60
C ALA A 77 -6.44 -2.73 -2.12
N THR A 78 -7.67 -2.56 -2.61
CA THR A 78 -7.99 -2.61 -4.05
C THR A 78 -8.50 -1.27 -4.57
N PHE A 79 -9.72 -0.88 -4.21
CA PHE A 79 -10.39 0.30 -4.77
C PHE A 79 -9.80 1.61 -4.25
N MET A 80 -9.57 1.74 -2.94
CA MET A 80 -8.97 2.96 -2.39
C MET A 80 -7.54 3.13 -2.89
N ALA A 81 -6.74 2.06 -2.86
CA ALA A 81 -5.38 2.05 -3.40
C ALA A 81 -5.34 2.38 -4.90
N ALA A 82 -6.23 1.77 -5.71
CA ALA A 82 -6.28 2.04 -7.15
C ALA A 82 -6.67 3.49 -7.47
N GLY A 83 -7.64 4.06 -6.75
CA GLY A 83 -8.05 5.45 -6.98
C GLY A 83 -6.99 6.47 -6.56
N GLY A 84 -6.28 6.22 -5.46
CA GLY A 84 -5.16 7.07 -5.03
C GLY A 84 -3.99 7.07 -6.02
N SER A 85 -3.65 5.92 -6.60
CA SER A 85 -2.54 5.77 -7.55
C SER A 85 -2.91 6.03 -9.01
N ALA A 86 -4.20 6.17 -9.34
CA ALA A 86 -4.64 6.39 -10.71
C ALA A 86 -4.05 7.68 -11.34
N PRO A 87 -4.05 8.84 -10.66
CA PRO A 87 -3.42 10.05 -11.21
C PRO A 87 -1.93 9.85 -11.51
N GLU A 88 -1.19 9.22 -10.59
CA GLU A 88 0.23 8.91 -10.76
C GLU A 88 0.47 7.99 -11.97
N LEU A 89 -0.36 6.96 -12.12
CA LEU A 89 -0.33 6.07 -13.29
C LEU A 89 -0.57 6.85 -14.59
N PHE A 90 -1.59 7.71 -14.65
CA PHE A 90 -1.87 8.53 -15.84
C PHE A 90 -0.72 9.47 -16.17
N THR A 91 -0.16 10.15 -15.17
CA THR A 91 0.98 11.06 -15.39
C THR A 91 2.21 10.29 -15.87
N SER A 92 2.44 9.07 -15.36
CA SER A 92 3.55 8.21 -15.78
C SER A 92 3.37 7.69 -17.21
N VAL A 93 2.15 7.29 -17.58
CA VAL A 93 1.82 6.85 -18.95
C VAL A 93 2.01 8.00 -19.94
N ILE A 94 1.46 9.18 -19.65
CA ILE A 94 1.65 10.39 -20.50
C ILE A 94 3.14 10.76 -20.54
N GLY A 95 3.82 10.70 -19.39
CA GLY A 95 5.24 10.95 -19.27
C GLY A 95 6.10 10.03 -20.13
N VAL A 96 5.76 8.74 -20.24
CA VAL A 96 6.48 7.79 -21.12
C VAL A 96 6.31 8.14 -22.60
N PHE A 97 5.15 8.69 -23.00
CA PHE A 97 4.95 9.12 -24.40
C PHE A 97 5.64 10.45 -24.74
N VAL A 98 5.91 11.30 -23.73
CA VAL A 98 6.49 12.65 -23.91
C VAL A 98 8.00 12.68 -23.62
N SER A 99 8.45 11.89 -22.65
CA SER A 99 9.83 11.83 -22.15
C SER A 99 10.53 10.60 -22.72
N PHE A 100 11.66 10.80 -23.40
CA PHE A 100 12.39 9.72 -24.07
C PHE A 100 13.59 9.18 -23.27
N ASP A 101 13.53 9.27 -21.94
CA ASP A 101 14.69 8.99 -21.09
C ASP A 101 14.45 7.81 -20.12
N ASP A 102 15.48 7.00 -19.91
CA ASP A 102 15.52 5.83 -19.02
C ASP A 102 15.42 6.18 -17.51
N VAL A 103 15.29 7.46 -17.17
CA VAL A 103 15.16 7.97 -15.79
C VAL A 103 13.78 7.66 -15.17
N GLY A 104 12.84 7.15 -15.96
CA GLY A 104 11.45 6.90 -15.53
C GLY A 104 11.31 5.86 -14.41
N ILE A 105 12.06 4.74 -14.45
CA ILE A 105 11.86 3.62 -13.51
C ILE A 105 12.22 4.02 -12.07
N GLY A 106 13.34 4.71 -11.87
CA GLY A 106 13.75 5.19 -10.55
C GLY A 106 12.76 6.17 -9.94
N THR A 107 12.12 6.99 -10.78
CA THR A 107 11.06 7.91 -10.36
C THR A 107 9.80 7.16 -9.91
N ILE A 108 9.40 6.14 -10.68
CA ILE A 108 8.22 5.31 -10.36
C ILE A 108 8.43 4.57 -9.02
N VAL A 109 9.54 3.84 -8.89
CA VAL A 109 9.85 3.09 -7.66
C VAL A 109 10.04 4.02 -6.48
N GLY A 110 10.72 5.15 -6.67
CA GLY A 110 10.91 6.17 -5.64
C GLY A 110 9.58 6.76 -5.15
N SER A 111 8.65 7.08 -6.07
CA SER A 111 7.33 7.59 -5.70
C SER A 111 6.50 6.56 -4.93
N ALA A 112 6.56 5.28 -5.30
CA ALA A 112 5.82 4.21 -4.61
C ALA A 112 6.33 4.02 -3.17
N VAL A 113 7.65 4.00 -2.98
CA VAL A 113 8.26 3.92 -1.63
C VAL A 113 7.96 5.18 -0.82
N PHE A 114 8.05 6.35 -1.44
CA PHE A 114 7.72 7.62 -0.79
C PHE A 114 6.25 7.65 -0.36
N ASN A 115 5.30 7.28 -1.23
CA ASN A 115 3.87 7.27 -0.94
C ASN A 115 3.57 6.37 0.27
N ILE A 116 4.08 5.14 0.28
CA ILE A 116 3.88 4.22 1.41
C ILE A 116 4.47 4.78 2.72
N LEU A 117 5.71 5.26 2.70
CA LEU A 117 6.37 5.74 3.93
C LEU A 117 5.77 7.05 4.42
N PHE A 118 5.55 8.01 3.51
CA PHE A 118 5.05 9.34 3.84
C PHE A 118 3.59 9.30 4.25
N VAL A 119 2.71 8.64 3.47
CA VAL A 119 1.28 8.58 3.79
C VAL A 119 1.05 7.81 5.08
N ILE A 120 1.65 6.63 5.26
CA ILE A 120 1.50 5.87 6.51
C ILE A 120 2.09 6.65 7.70
N GLY A 121 3.25 7.29 7.51
CA GLY A 121 3.87 8.12 8.55
C GLY A 121 3.00 9.30 8.96
N MET A 122 2.42 10.02 8.00
CA MET A 122 1.50 11.13 8.26
C MET A 122 0.20 10.64 8.91
N CYS A 123 -0.39 9.55 8.43
CA CYS A 123 -1.57 8.95 9.07
C CYS A 123 -1.28 8.56 10.54
N ALA A 124 -0.10 7.99 10.82
CA ALA A 124 0.29 7.64 12.18
C ALA A 124 0.52 8.88 13.08
N LEU A 125 1.13 9.94 12.55
CA LEU A 125 1.40 11.19 13.29
C LEU A 125 0.13 11.99 13.58
N PHE A 126 -0.80 12.06 12.62
CA PHE A 126 -2.02 12.86 12.74
C PHE A 126 -3.22 12.07 13.31
N SER A 127 -3.09 10.75 13.47
CA SER A 127 -4.14 9.95 14.10
C SER A 127 -4.32 10.32 15.57
N ARG A 128 -5.56 10.62 15.95
CA ARG A 128 -5.96 10.83 17.35
C ARG A 128 -6.49 9.56 18.01
N THR A 129 -6.57 8.46 17.27
CA THR A 129 -7.16 7.19 17.71
C THR A 129 -6.18 6.04 17.56
N ILE A 130 -6.40 4.97 18.31
CA ILE A 130 -5.60 3.75 18.19
C ILE A 130 -5.97 3.07 16.87
N LEU A 131 -5.01 2.98 15.94
CA LEU A 131 -5.17 2.19 14.72
C LEU A 131 -4.96 0.71 15.05
N SER A 132 -6.04 -0.04 15.17
CA SER A 132 -5.97 -1.49 15.27
C SER A 132 -5.85 -2.11 13.88
N LEU A 133 -4.62 -2.45 13.46
CA LEU A 133 -4.40 -3.19 12.21
C LEU A 133 -4.58 -4.69 12.43
N THR A 134 -5.35 -5.33 11.57
CA THR A 134 -5.47 -6.79 11.50
C THR A 134 -4.16 -7.37 10.94
N TRP A 135 -3.58 -8.35 11.64
CA TRP A 135 -2.28 -8.91 11.25
C TRP A 135 -2.34 -9.64 9.89
N TRP A 136 -3.50 -10.20 9.54
CA TRP A 136 -3.66 -11.03 8.34
C TRP A 136 -3.58 -10.23 7.02
N PRO A 137 -4.41 -9.19 6.79
CA PRO A 137 -4.29 -8.33 5.62
C PRO A 137 -2.91 -7.66 5.53
N LEU A 138 -2.37 -7.18 6.65
CA LEU A 138 -1.05 -6.54 6.68
C LEU A 138 0.05 -7.50 6.22
N PHE A 139 0.08 -8.72 6.75
CA PHE A 139 1.08 -9.71 6.34
C PHE A 139 0.93 -10.11 4.87
N ARG A 140 -0.31 -10.29 4.39
CA ARG A 140 -0.62 -10.56 2.99
C ARG A 140 -0.06 -9.46 2.09
N ASP A 141 -0.43 -8.21 2.34
CA ASP A 141 -0.08 -7.08 1.46
C ASP A 141 1.43 -6.81 1.48
N CYS A 142 2.07 -6.87 2.66
CA CYS A 142 3.53 -6.77 2.78
C CYS A 142 4.26 -7.90 2.04
N SER A 143 3.73 -9.13 2.06
CA SER A 143 4.34 -10.28 1.37
C SER A 143 4.26 -10.15 -0.14
N PHE A 144 3.09 -9.78 -0.69
CA PHE A 144 2.93 -9.55 -2.13
C PHE A 144 3.74 -8.36 -2.63
N TYR A 145 3.79 -7.28 -1.84
CA TYR A 145 4.62 -6.12 -2.16
C TYR A 145 6.10 -6.47 -2.17
N SER A 146 6.59 -7.18 -1.14
CA SER A 146 7.99 -7.62 -1.07
C SER A 146 8.35 -8.55 -2.22
N LEU A 147 7.49 -9.51 -2.56
CA LEU A 147 7.69 -10.41 -3.69
C LEU A 147 7.79 -9.63 -5.02
N SER A 148 6.87 -8.70 -5.24
CA SER A 148 6.85 -7.87 -6.46
C SER A 148 8.12 -7.02 -6.58
N LEU A 149 8.57 -6.44 -5.48
CA LEU A 149 9.80 -5.64 -5.41
C LEU A 149 11.05 -6.51 -5.60
N MET A 150 11.08 -7.73 -5.06
CA MET A 150 12.18 -8.67 -5.31
C MET A 150 12.26 -9.10 -6.79
N VAL A 151 11.12 -9.39 -7.42
CA VAL A 151 11.07 -9.72 -8.86
C VAL A 151 11.54 -8.53 -9.70
N LEU A 152 11.09 -7.32 -9.37
CA LEU A 152 11.52 -6.10 -10.03
C LEU A 152 13.04 -5.87 -9.91
N ILE A 153 13.61 -6.00 -8.71
CA ILE A 153 15.05 -5.87 -8.48
C ILE A 153 15.83 -6.94 -9.25
N TYR A 154 15.29 -8.16 -9.34
CA TYR A 154 15.91 -9.24 -10.09
C TYR A 154 16.00 -8.92 -11.58
N PHE A 155 14.90 -8.46 -12.19
CA PHE A 155 14.90 -8.02 -13.60
C PHE A 155 15.77 -6.79 -13.82
N PHE A 156 15.83 -5.87 -12.86
CA PHE A 156 16.64 -4.65 -13.01
C PHE A 156 18.17 -4.90 -12.99
N ARG A 157 18.65 -6.12 -12.74
CA ARG A 157 20.10 -6.40 -12.66
C ARG A 157 20.87 -6.12 -13.94
N ASP A 158 20.26 -6.27 -15.09
CA ASP A 158 20.86 -6.02 -16.40
C ASP A 158 20.64 -4.57 -16.88
N ASN A 159 20.02 -3.72 -16.04
CA ASN A 159 19.65 -2.33 -16.31
C ASN A 159 18.73 -2.14 -17.53
N LEU A 160 18.08 -3.21 -18.03
CA LEU A 160 17.22 -3.17 -19.21
C LEU A 160 15.96 -3.98 -18.95
N ILE A 161 14.80 -3.33 -18.88
CA ILE A 161 13.53 -4.05 -18.72
C ILE A 161 12.98 -4.45 -20.09
N TYR A 162 12.91 -5.76 -20.36
CA TYR A 162 12.27 -6.28 -21.55
C TYR A 162 10.74 -6.27 -21.41
N TRP A 163 10.03 -6.20 -22.55
CA TRP A 163 8.56 -6.18 -22.55
C TRP A 163 7.92 -7.41 -21.88
N TRP A 164 8.57 -8.58 -21.96
CA TRP A 164 8.09 -9.80 -21.30
C TRP A 164 8.28 -9.75 -19.77
N GLU A 165 9.30 -9.06 -19.26
CA GLU A 165 9.52 -8.87 -17.83
C GLU A 165 8.47 -7.92 -17.25
N ALA A 166 8.17 -6.84 -17.98
CA ALA A 166 7.07 -5.94 -17.67
C ALA A 166 5.72 -6.69 -17.67
N LEU A 167 5.50 -7.59 -18.64
CA LEU A 167 4.31 -8.44 -18.69
C LEU A 167 4.23 -9.40 -17.49
N ILE A 168 5.35 -9.98 -17.04
CA ILE A 168 5.38 -10.82 -15.84
C ILE A 168 5.00 -10.02 -14.60
N LEU A 169 5.58 -8.82 -14.41
CA LEU A 169 5.24 -7.93 -13.29
C LEU A 169 3.74 -7.56 -13.32
N PHE A 170 3.20 -7.29 -14.50
CA PHE A 170 1.77 -7.04 -14.69
C PHE A 170 0.93 -8.28 -14.34
N CYS A 171 1.34 -9.48 -14.76
CA CYS A 171 0.66 -10.73 -14.41
C CYS A 171 0.69 -11.01 -12.90
N VAL A 172 1.77 -10.69 -12.19
CA VAL A 172 1.85 -10.78 -10.72
C VAL A 172 0.82 -9.86 -10.07
N TYR A 173 0.66 -8.64 -10.58
CA TYR A 173 -0.38 -7.72 -10.12
C TYR A 173 -1.80 -8.27 -10.35
N ILE A 174 -2.10 -8.78 -11.55
CA ILE A 174 -3.40 -9.40 -11.85
C ILE A 174 -3.66 -10.62 -10.96
N ALA A 175 -2.62 -11.43 -10.70
CA ALA A 175 -2.72 -12.57 -9.79
C ALA A 175 -3.04 -12.12 -8.36
N TYR A 176 -2.43 -11.03 -7.88
CA TYR A 176 -2.76 -10.43 -6.58
C TYR A 176 -4.21 -9.97 -6.51
N VAL A 177 -4.68 -9.18 -7.50
CA VAL A 177 -6.09 -8.71 -7.54
C VAL A 177 -7.07 -9.89 -7.60
N THR A 178 -6.72 -10.94 -8.35
CA THR A 178 -7.54 -12.16 -8.44
C THR A 178 -7.54 -12.94 -7.13
N PHE A 179 -6.39 -13.03 -6.44
CA PHE A 179 -6.27 -13.65 -5.13
C PHE A 179 -7.11 -12.94 -4.07
N MET A 180 -7.24 -11.60 -4.17
CA MET A 180 -8.07 -10.81 -3.26
C MET A 180 -9.55 -11.20 -3.29
N LYS A 181 -10.06 -11.75 -4.40
CA LYS A 181 -11.42 -12.29 -4.49
C LYS A 181 -11.66 -13.42 -3.49
N TRP A 182 -10.66 -14.26 -3.25
CA TRP A 182 -10.74 -15.38 -2.30
C TRP A 182 -10.21 -15.03 -0.90
N ASN A 183 -10.01 -13.74 -0.61
CA ASN A 183 -9.42 -13.33 0.65
C ASN A 183 -10.18 -13.88 1.88
N VAL A 184 -11.51 -13.89 1.82
CA VAL A 184 -12.37 -14.31 2.94
C VAL A 184 -12.20 -15.81 3.25
N GLU A 185 -12.10 -16.66 2.22
CA GLU A 185 -11.85 -18.09 2.38
C GLU A 185 -10.44 -18.38 2.88
N VAL A 186 -9.43 -17.66 2.36
CA VAL A 186 -8.05 -17.84 2.78
C VAL A 186 -7.86 -17.38 4.23
N GLU A 187 -8.45 -16.25 4.61
CA GLU A 187 -8.46 -15.76 6.00
C GLU A 187 -9.08 -16.79 6.95
N SER A 188 -10.22 -17.34 6.57
CA SER A 188 -10.91 -18.38 7.35
C SER A 188 -10.08 -19.65 7.48
N CYS A 189 -9.37 -20.05 6.41
CA CYS A 189 -8.47 -21.19 6.42
C CYS A 189 -7.27 -20.95 7.36
N VAL A 190 -6.60 -19.81 7.24
CA VAL A 190 -5.42 -19.52 8.06
C VAL A 190 -5.76 -19.34 9.53
N LYS A 191 -6.88 -18.67 9.85
CA LYS A 191 -7.37 -18.61 11.24
C LYS A 191 -7.62 -20.01 11.82
N LYS A 192 -8.16 -20.95 11.02
CA LYS A 192 -8.32 -22.35 11.44
C LYS A 192 -6.97 -23.05 11.67
N LEU A 193 -5.99 -22.88 10.79
CA LEU A 193 -4.64 -23.44 10.94
C LEU A 193 -3.91 -22.90 12.19
N ILE A 194 -3.97 -21.59 12.42
CA ILE A 194 -3.32 -20.94 13.57
C ILE A 194 -4.02 -21.32 14.88
N SER A 195 -5.36 -21.35 14.91
CA SER A 195 -6.12 -21.76 16.10
C SER A 195 -5.87 -23.22 16.47
N LYS A 196 -5.77 -24.10 15.46
CA LYS A 196 -5.39 -25.51 15.66
C LYS A 196 -4.02 -25.67 16.34
N ASN A 197 -3.11 -24.71 16.15
CA ASN A 197 -1.79 -24.71 16.78
C ASN A 197 -1.76 -24.01 18.17
N LYS A 198 -2.75 -23.16 18.49
CA LYS A 198 -2.88 -22.55 19.83
C LYS A 198 -3.50 -23.50 20.87
N VAL A 199 -4.36 -24.43 20.46
CA VAL A 199 -5.03 -25.39 21.38
C VAL A 199 -4.06 -26.42 21.97
N THR A 200 -2.86 -26.59 21.43
CA THR A 200 -1.85 -27.55 21.94
C THR A 200 -0.95 -26.98 23.05
N ARG A 201 -1.09 -25.69 23.42
CA ARG A 201 -0.14 -25.04 24.37
C ARG A 201 -0.74 -24.39 25.62
N VAL A 202 -1.94 -24.79 26.06
CA VAL A 202 -2.44 -24.46 27.41
C VAL A 202 -3.21 -25.65 28.01
N ARG A 203 -2.52 -26.79 28.22
CA ARG A 203 -3.00 -27.88 29.10
C ARG A 203 -1.87 -28.80 29.54
N SER A 204 -0.85 -28.29 30.23
CA SER A 204 0.14 -29.19 30.86
C SER A 204 0.92 -28.63 32.06
N THR A 205 0.40 -27.62 32.78
CA THR A 205 1.09 -27.15 34.00
C THR A 205 0.19 -26.79 35.19
N ASP A 206 -1.09 -27.19 35.20
CA ASP A 206 -1.98 -26.99 36.37
C ASP A 206 -2.30 -28.29 37.11
N GLN A 207 -1.38 -29.26 37.07
CA GLN A 207 -1.56 -30.55 37.75
C GLN A 207 -0.34 -30.92 38.60
N LEU A 208 0.10 -29.98 39.44
CA LEU A 208 0.90 -30.27 40.64
C LEU A 208 0.56 -29.24 41.74
N MET A 209 -0.60 -29.39 42.35
CA MET A 209 -0.79 -28.97 43.74
C MET A 209 -1.06 -30.24 44.55
N PRO A 210 -0.21 -30.63 45.52
CA PRO A 210 -0.46 -31.80 46.34
C PRO A 210 -1.66 -31.54 47.25
N ALA A 211 -2.55 -32.52 47.32
CA ALA A 211 -3.83 -32.49 48.04
C ALA A 211 -3.73 -32.35 49.59
N SER A 212 -2.59 -31.92 50.13
CA SER A 212 -2.34 -31.86 51.59
C SER A 212 -2.64 -30.51 52.23
N TYR A 213 -2.95 -29.45 51.47
CA TYR A 213 -3.17 -28.10 52.04
C TYR A 213 -4.63 -27.72 52.35
N VAL A 214 -5.62 -28.51 51.89
CA VAL A 214 -7.04 -28.19 52.11
C VAL A 214 -7.53 -28.62 53.50
N HIS A 215 -6.85 -29.54 54.18
CA HIS A 215 -7.30 -30.04 55.48
C HIS A 215 -6.88 -29.19 56.69
N ILE A 216 -5.97 -28.22 56.54
CA ILE A 216 -5.48 -27.42 57.68
C ILE A 216 -6.37 -26.17 57.90
N THR A 217 -6.95 -25.61 56.83
CA THR A 217 -7.74 -24.37 56.91
C THR A 217 -9.16 -24.57 57.44
N THR A 218 -9.73 -25.78 57.35
CA THR A 218 -11.04 -26.10 57.91
C THR A 218 -11.01 -26.34 59.42
N LYS A 219 -9.91 -26.84 59.99
CA LYS A 219 -9.81 -27.09 61.44
C LYS A 219 -9.56 -25.82 62.25
N GLN A 220 -8.92 -24.80 61.68
CA GLN A 220 -8.69 -23.52 62.37
C GLN A 220 -9.92 -22.60 62.41
N ARG A 221 -10.85 -22.70 61.44
CA ARG A 221 -12.09 -21.90 61.48
C ARG A 221 -13.07 -22.34 62.58
N TYR A 222 -13.17 -23.63 62.88
CA TYR A 222 -14.09 -24.10 63.93
C TYR A 222 -13.67 -23.75 65.36
N HIS A 223 -12.37 -23.61 65.63
CA HIS A 223 -11.90 -23.25 66.98
C HIS A 223 -11.99 -21.76 67.28
N HIS A 224 -12.07 -20.90 66.26
CA HIS A 224 -12.13 -19.44 66.46
C HIS A 224 -13.55 -18.94 66.78
N ASP A 225 -14.59 -19.70 66.39
CA ASP A 225 -15.99 -19.32 66.62
C ASP A 225 -16.56 -19.81 67.97
N ALA A 226 -15.84 -20.67 68.70
CA ALA A 226 -16.28 -21.22 69.99
C ALA A 226 -15.95 -20.33 71.22
N HIS A 227 -15.13 -19.28 71.05
CA HIS A 227 -14.64 -18.44 72.15
C HIS A 227 -15.22 -17.02 72.16
N LYS A 228 -16.30 -16.77 71.40
CA LYS A 228 -16.91 -15.44 71.29
C LYS A 228 -18.36 -15.33 71.79
N ASN A 229 -18.78 -16.28 72.64
CA ASN A 229 -19.97 -16.14 73.49
C ASN A 229 -19.56 -15.74 74.91
#